data_AF-G2FE58-F1
#
_entry.id   AF-G2FE58-F1
#
_cell.length_a   1.000
_cell.length_b   1.000
_cell.length_c   1.000
_cell.angle_alpha   90.00
_cell.angle_beta   90.00
_cell.angle_gamma   90.00
#
_symmetry.space_group_name_H-M   'P 1'
#
loop_
_entity.id
_entity.type
_entity.pdbx_description
1 polymer ?
#
loop_
_entity_poly.entity_id
_entity_poly.type
_entity_poly.pdbx_seq_one_letter_code
_entity_poly.pdbx_strand_id
1 'polypeptide(L)'
;MQVEGIPEEEPLEQLRRGVELKDGPTLPAEARRIDPPPLWDRDPPVRYRAAIPTCWLEIRIREGRNRQVRRMTAAVGHPTLRLVRTEVGPWRLGNLQPGQWRKLGQPQRKPNLTSR
;
A
#
# COMPACT_ATOMS: atom_id res chain seq x y z
N MET A 1 -2.26 2.38 2.75
CA MET A 1 -1.06 2.64 3.57
C MET A 1 -0.98 4.14 3.88
N GLN A 2 -0.34 4.54 4.97
CA GLN A 2 -0.15 5.94 5.36
C GLN A 2 1.34 6.31 5.23
N VAL A 3 1.62 7.48 4.68
CA VAL A 3 2.97 8.02 4.47
C VAL A 3 3.12 9.42 5.06
N GLU A 4 4.36 9.84 5.31
CA GLU A 4 4.67 11.26 5.58
C GLU A 4 4.55 12.11 4.31
N GLY A 5 4.10 13.35 4.47
CA GLY A 5 3.89 14.29 3.39
C GLY A 5 2.66 13.95 2.53
N ILE A 6 2.48 14.76 1.48
CA ILE A 6 1.44 14.57 0.47
C ILE A 6 2.16 14.34 -0.86
N PRO A 7 2.24 13.09 -1.34
CA PRO A 7 2.80 12.80 -2.65
C PRO A 7 1.97 13.49 -3.73
N GLU A 8 2.60 14.37 -4.48
CA GLU A 8 2.04 14.93 -5.71
C GLU A 8 2.25 13.96 -6.87
N GLU A 9 1.88 14.38 -8.08
CA GLU A 9 1.80 13.47 -9.23
C GLU A 9 3.15 12.86 -9.61
N GLU A 10 4.25 13.59 -9.49
CA GLU A 10 5.58 13.09 -9.86
C GLU A 10 6.04 11.89 -8.99
N PRO A 11 6.02 11.95 -7.64
CA PRO A 11 6.28 10.77 -6.81
C PRO A 11 5.35 9.58 -7.11
N LEU A 12 4.07 9.84 -7.42
CA LEU A 12 3.12 8.78 -7.77
C LEU A 12 3.48 8.13 -9.11
N GLU A 13 3.86 8.91 -10.11
CA GLU A 13 4.34 8.43 -11.41
C GLU A 13 5.61 7.59 -11.26
N GLN A 14 6.57 8.01 -10.44
CA GLN A 14 7.76 7.21 -10.14
C GLN A 14 7.40 5.85 -9.55
N LEU A 15 6.49 5.81 -8.56
CA LEU A 15 5.99 4.56 -7.99
C LEU A 15 5.30 3.67 -9.04
N ARG A 16 4.53 4.25 -9.97
CA ARG A 16 3.82 3.51 -11.02
C ARG A 16 4.75 2.91 -12.04
N ARG A 17 5.77 3.66 -12.48
CA ARG A 17 6.77 3.20 -13.46
C ARG A 17 7.71 2.15 -12.87
N GLY A 18 7.94 2.23 -11.57
CA GLY A 18 8.92 1.44 -10.85
C GLY A 18 10.11 2.31 -10.44
N VAL A 19 10.68 1.99 -9.29
CA VAL A 19 11.76 2.77 -8.66
C VAL A 19 12.99 1.91 -8.47
N GLU A 20 14.17 2.53 -8.55
CA GLU A 20 15.43 1.85 -8.29
C GLU A 20 15.60 1.63 -6.78
N LEU A 21 15.82 0.38 -6.38
CA LEU A 21 16.12 0.02 -4.99
C LEU A 21 17.50 -0.66 -4.91
N LYS A 22 18.03 -0.85 -3.70
CA LYS A 22 19.36 -1.47 -3.49
C LYS A 22 19.53 -2.86 -4.12
N ASP A 23 18.43 -3.60 -4.24
CA ASP A 23 18.35 -4.94 -4.82
C ASP A 23 17.81 -4.91 -6.26
N GLY A 24 17.91 -3.77 -6.96
CA GLY A 24 17.50 -3.56 -8.35
C GLY A 24 16.17 -2.81 -8.54
N PRO A 25 15.73 -2.57 -9.78
CA PRO A 25 14.48 -1.89 -10.08
C PRO A 25 13.27 -2.68 -9.60
N THR A 26 12.19 -1.99 -9.22
CA THR A 26 10.89 -2.65 -8.99
C THR A 26 10.12 -2.80 -10.29
N LEU A 27 9.22 -3.77 -10.33
CA LEU A 27 8.21 -3.85 -11.39
C LEU A 27 7.26 -2.64 -11.30
N PRO A 28 6.58 -2.29 -12.41
CA PRO A 28 5.51 -1.31 -12.39
C PRO A 28 4.42 -1.67 -11.37
N ALA A 29 3.88 -0.64 -10.71
CA ALA A 29 2.87 -0.76 -9.68
C ALA A 29 1.65 0.13 -9.99
N GLU A 30 0.54 -0.13 -9.31
CA GLU A 30 -0.54 0.87 -9.23
C GLU A 30 -0.31 1.68 -7.96
N ALA A 31 -0.36 3.02 -8.06
CA ALA A 31 -0.21 3.91 -6.92
C ALA A 31 -1.15 5.11 -7.06
N ARG A 32 -1.99 5.35 -6.05
CA ARG A 32 -2.92 6.48 -6.00
C ARG A 32 -3.17 6.96 -4.58
N ARG A 33 -3.48 8.25 -4.43
CA ARG A 33 -4.01 8.81 -3.18
C ARG A 33 -5.42 8.28 -2.93
N ILE A 34 -5.74 8.08 -1.65
CA ILE A 34 -7.07 7.68 -1.18
C ILE A 34 -7.41 8.47 0.08
N ASP A 35 -8.70 8.56 0.39
CA ASP A 35 -9.14 9.02 1.70
C ASP A 35 -8.69 8.05 2.81
N PRO A 36 -8.58 8.52 4.07
CA PRO A 36 -8.33 7.66 5.21
C PRO A 36 -9.33 6.48 5.23
N PRO A 37 -8.87 5.23 5.08
CA PRO A 37 -9.75 4.08 5.09
C PRO A 37 -10.27 3.83 6.52
N PRO A 38 -11.48 3.27 6.67
CA PRO A 38 -12.04 2.90 7.97
C PRO A 38 -11.31 1.68 8.51
N LEU A 39 -10.18 1.91 9.18
CA LEU A 39 -9.37 0.89 9.81
C LEU A 39 -9.47 1.02 11.33
N TRP A 40 -9.33 -0.09 12.02
CA TRP A 40 -9.18 -0.13 13.48
C TRP A 40 -8.06 0.79 13.98
N ASP A 41 -8.14 1.20 15.24
CA ASP A 41 -7.09 1.97 15.89
C ASP A 41 -5.81 1.13 16.07
N ARG A 42 -4.66 1.80 16.01
CA ARG A 42 -3.36 1.15 16.16
C ARG A 42 -2.78 1.48 17.53
N ASP A 43 -2.42 0.43 18.27
CA ASP A 43 -1.66 0.51 19.51
C ASP A 43 -0.31 -0.23 19.35
N PRO A 44 0.86 0.42 19.57
CA PRO A 44 1.03 1.85 19.81
C PRO A 44 0.72 2.68 18.56
N PRO A 45 0.36 3.98 18.71
CA PRO A 45 0.08 4.86 17.59
C PRO A 45 1.30 4.99 16.65
N VAL A 46 1.06 5.45 15.42
CA VAL A 46 2.16 5.78 14.51
C VAL A 46 3.00 6.91 15.11
N ARG A 47 4.32 6.79 15.01
CA ARG A 47 5.20 7.92 15.29
C ARG A 47 5.13 8.84 14.09
N TYR A 48 4.70 10.08 14.29
CA TYR A 48 4.67 11.10 13.26
C TYR A 48 5.09 12.44 13.84
N ARG A 49 5.45 13.37 12.97
CA ARG A 49 5.77 14.74 13.35
C ARG A 49 4.52 15.58 13.12
N ALA A 50 3.99 16.23 14.16
CA ALA A 50 2.74 17.00 14.07
C ALA A 50 2.77 18.11 13.01
N ALA A 51 3.96 18.68 12.74
CA ALA A 51 4.16 19.70 11.72
C ALA A 51 4.18 19.15 10.27
N ILE A 52 4.25 17.83 10.08
CA ILE A 52 4.30 17.20 8.75
C ILE A 52 2.96 16.55 8.47
N PRO A 53 2.27 16.91 7.37
CA PRO A 53 1.01 16.27 7.00
C PRO A 53 1.24 14.79 6.68
N THR A 54 0.15 14.00 6.68
CA THR A 54 0.20 12.60 6.27
C THR A 54 -0.83 12.34 5.20
N CYS A 55 -0.53 11.40 4.31
CA CYS A 55 -1.41 11.01 3.21
C CYS A 55 -1.63 9.50 3.22
N TRP A 56 -2.81 9.07 2.76
CA TRP A 56 -3.09 7.67 2.50
C TRP A 56 -2.93 7.34 1.02
N LEU A 57 -2.20 6.26 0.76
CA LEU A 57 -1.99 5.70 -0.57
C LEU A 57 -2.58 4.29 -0.65
N GLU A 58 -3.13 3.95 -1.80
CA GLU A 58 -3.28 2.57 -2.24
C GLU A 58 -2.11 2.24 -3.16
N ILE A 59 -1.40 1.15 -2.85
CA ILE A 59 -0.34 0.62 -3.71
C ILE A 59 -0.61 -0.86 -3.97
N ARG A 60 -0.68 -1.26 -5.25
CA ARG A 60 -0.76 -2.65 -5.68
C ARG A 60 0.52 -3.04 -6.41
N ILE A 61 1.16 -4.10 -5.93
CA ILE A 61 2.36 -4.69 -6.52
C ILE A 61 2.11 -6.15 -6.89
N ARG A 62 2.89 -6.69 -7.83
CA ARG A 62 2.85 -8.09 -8.26
C ARG A 62 4.08 -8.90 -7.84
N GLU A 63 4.95 -8.30 -7.04
CA GLU A 63 6.14 -8.90 -6.44
C GLU A 63 6.10 -8.74 -4.90
N GLY A 64 7.04 -9.37 -4.20
CA GLY A 64 7.03 -9.49 -2.74
C GLY A 64 8.38 -9.36 -2.08
N ARG A 65 9.25 -8.44 -2.56
CA ARG A 65 10.61 -8.27 -2.01
C ARG A 65 10.58 -7.77 -0.56
N ASN A 66 11.67 -8.01 0.18
CA ASN A 66 11.76 -7.62 1.59
C ASN A 66 11.47 -6.13 1.76
N ARG A 67 10.44 -5.80 2.56
CA ARG A 67 10.00 -4.42 2.86
C ARG A 67 9.76 -3.54 1.63
N GLN A 68 9.47 -4.13 0.47
CA GLN A 68 9.47 -3.44 -0.82
C GLN A 68 8.68 -2.12 -0.82
N VAL A 69 7.39 -2.16 -0.47
CA VAL A 69 6.52 -0.96 -0.46
C VAL A 69 7.07 0.16 0.45
N ARG A 70 7.67 -0.21 1.59
CA ARG A 70 8.27 0.77 2.50
C ARG A 70 9.52 1.42 1.90
N ARG A 71 10.32 0.63 1.17
CA ARG A 71 11.52 1.12 0.49
C ARG A 71 11.15 1.98 -0.74
N MET A 72 10.14 1.57 -1.49
CA MET A 72 9.62 2.33 -2.63
C MET A 72 9.15 3.73 -2.21
N THR A 73 8.29 3.81 -1.20
CA THR A 73 7.75 5.10 -0.74
C THR A 73 8.82 5.99 -0.11
N ALA A 74 9.80 5.41 0.61
CA ALA A 74 10.96 6.17 1.09
C ALA A 74 11.86 6.68 -0.06
N ALA A 75 12.03 5.90 -1.13
CA ALA A 75 12.85 6.28 -2.29
C ALA A 75 12.28 7.51 -3.02
N VAL A 76 10.95 7.69 -3.00
CA VAL A 76 10.28 8.88 -3.57
C VAL A 76 10.02 9.99 -2.54
N GLY A 77 10.68 9.94 -1.37
CA GLY A 77 10.62 11.01 -0.37
C GLY A 77 9.44 10.95 0.62
N HIS A 78 8.64 9.88 0.62
CA HIS A 78 7.44 9.75 1.46
C HIS A 78 7.48 8.48 2.35
N PRO A 79 8.29 8.45 3.42
CA PRO A 79 8.43 7.28 4.28
C PRO A 79 7.10 6.73 4.82
N THR A 80 6.95 5.40 4.87
CA THR A 80 5.73 4.74 5.36
C THR A 80 5.58 4.82 6.88
N LEU A 81 4.45 5.37 7.34
CA LEU A 81 4.03 5.39 8.74
C LEU A 81 3.23 4.13 9.11
N ARG A 82 2.19 3.82 8.32
CA ARG A 82 1.29 2.68 8.55
C ARG A 82 1.14 1.84 7.30
N LEU A 83 1.33 0.53 7.41
CA LEU A 83 1.13 -0.40 6.30
C LEU A 83 0.09 -1.44 6.70
N VAL A 84 -0.99 -1.51 5.95
CA VAL A 84 -2.04 -2.53 6.09
C VAL A 84 -2.24 -3.15 4.72
N ARG A 85 -2.20 -4.47 4.65
CA ARG A 85 -2.46 -5.22 3.43
C ARG A 85 -3.93 -5.62 3.42
N THR A 86 -4.70 -5.07 2.49
CA THR A 86 -6.16 -5.24 2.41
C THR A 86 -6.58 -6.28 1.38
N GLU A 87 -5.72 -6.60 0.40
CA GLU A 87 -6.00 -7.57 -0.66
C GLU A 87 -4.75 -8.45 -0.93
N VAL A 88 -4.96 -9.74 -1.18
CA VAL A 88 -3.94 -10.69 -1.67
C VAL A 88 -4.59 -11.59 -2.71
N GLY A 89 -4.20 -11.42 -3.98
CA GLY A 89 -4.85 -12.13 -5.09
C GLY A 89 -6.37 -11.89 -5.08
N PRO A 90 -7.21 -12.94 -5.08
CA PRO A 90 -8.67 -12.77 -5.05
C PRO A 90 -9.22 -12.43 -3.67
N TRP A 91 -8.39 -12.43 -2.62
CA TRP A 91 -8.85 -12.32 -1.24
C TRP A 91 -8.79 -10.91 -0.71
N ARG A 92 -9.88 -10.46 -0.08
CA ARG A 92 -9.98 -9.17 0.61
C ARG A 92 -10.15 -9.37 2.11
N LEU A 93 -9.56 -8.44 2.86
CA LEU A 93 -9.68 -8.37 4.31
C LEU A 93 -11.15 -8.16 4.75
N GLY A 94 -11.90 -7.31 4.04
CA GLY A 94 -13.28 -6.99 4.38
C GLY A 94 -13.39 -6.39 5.78
N ASN A 95 -14.28 -6.93 6.60
CA ASN A 95 -14.59 -6.42 7.94
C ASN A 95 -13.85 -7.15 9.07
N LEU A 96 -12.86 -7.99 8.74
CA LEU A 96 -12.07 -8.70 9.75
C LEU A 96 -11.25 -7.74 10.60
N GLN A 97 -11.38 -7.85 11.91
CA GLN A 97 -10.59 -7.09 12.88
C GLN A 97 -9.22 -7.73 13.11
N PRO A 98 -8.24 -7.00 13.70
CA PRO A 98 -6.96 -7.58 14.09
C PRO A 98 -7.12 -8.83 14.94
N GLY A 99 -6.32 -9.86 14.63
CA GLY A 99 -6.36 -11.14 15.33
C GLY A 99 -7.53 -12.05 14.95
N GLN A 100 -8.55 -11.54 14.24
CA GLN A 100 -9.62 -12.36 13.72
C GLN A 100 -9.21 -13.11 12.47
N TRP A 101 -9.85 -14.25 12.26
CA TRP A 101 -9.74 -15.05 11.07
C TRP A 101 -11.11 -15.58 10.67
N ARG A 102 -11.24 -15.99 9.41
CA ARG A 102 -12.43 -16.70 8.92
C ARG A 102 -12.00 -17.80 7.97
N LYS A 103 -12.72 -18.92 7.99
CA LYS A 103 -12.56 -19.95 6.97
C LYS A 103 -13.14 -19.42 5.66
N LEU A 104 -12.38 -19.57 4.58
CA LEU A 104 -12.81 -19.18 3.25
C LEU A 104 -13.28 -20.42 2.49
N GLY A 105 -14.35 -20.26 1.72
CA GLY A 105 -14.74 -21.24 0.70
C GLY A 105 -13.83 -21.12 -0.53
N GLN A 106 -14.30 -21.52 -1.71
CA GLN A 106 -13.56 -21.24 -2.94
C GLN A 106 -13.51 -19.72 -3.22
N PRO A 107 -12.37 -19.18 -3.71
CA PRO A 107 -12.27 -17.78 -4.04
C PRO A 107 -13.28 -17.42 -5.12
N GLN A 108 -13.99 -16.30 -4.93
CA GLN A 108 -14.66 -15.64 -6.04
C GLN A 108 -13.60 -15.10 -6.98
N ARG A 109 -13.37 -15.82 -8.10
CA ARG A 109 -12.57 -15.34 -9.22
C ARG A 109 -13.23 -14.05 -9.72
N LYS A 110 -12.51 -12.92 -9.65
CA LYS A 110 -12.87 -11.77 -10.48
C LYS A 110 -12.67 -12.17 -11.94
N PRO A 111 -13.63 -11.92 -12.84
CA PRO A 111 -13.35 -12.05 -14.26
C PRO A 111 -12.15 -11.16 -14.60
N ASN A 112 -11.19 -11.68 -15.35
CA ASN A 112 -10.08 -10.89 -15.86
C ASN A 112 -10.67 -9.75 -16.68
N LEU A 113 -10.62 -8.51 -16.17
CA LEU A 113 -10.74 -7.33 -17.02
C LEU A 113 -9.42 -7.20 -17.79
N THR A 114 -9.22 -8.08 -18.77
CA THR A 114 -8.28 -7.84 -19.85
C THR A 114 -9.07 -7.15 -20.95
N SER A 115 -9.19 -5.83 -20.84
CA SER A 115 -9.63 -5.00 -21.95
C SER A 115 -8.37 -4.56 -22.70
N ARG A 116 -8.20 -5.19 -23.87
CA ARG A 116 -7.49 -4.77 -25.10
C ARG A 116 -6.42 -3.70 -24.99
#